data_AF-A0A1M6WQ33-F1
#
_entry.id   AF-A0A1M6WQ33-F1
#
_cell.length_a   1.000
_cell.length_b   1.000
_cell.length_c   1.000
_cell.angle_alpha   90.00
_cell.angle_beta   90.00
_cell.angle_gamma   90.00
#
_symmetry.space_group_name_H-M   'P 1'
#
loop_
_entity.id
_entity.type
_entity.pdbx_description
1 polymer ?
#
loop_
_entity_poly.entity_id
_entity_poly.type
_entity_poly.pdbx_seq_one_letter_code
_entity_poly.pdbx_strand_id
1 'polypeptide(L)'
;MMVEIKRLIVVAPVVLACVSMWGCGDSDYRQWGGRYEGTLVAIIDDSLALLTNSRGYEDCHEVFMGSDICDKGGTNDGLYLVNYRKKRTPYWGDTIEGRMSFVEGFYNDSSAFFSNANDEFGFWRVGGKPRVVRKWNCETPCECNHEKYGRPWLGGDVLLKMVTQEKCPYAILDTATGVVKKLEFTGEYAWLEGCDDFTYIDGEIVCVKGLYDEKKYGVYEYGKDGLMDSLIWNDASWSIYTKNVLEIRGKMLTIKHPTRMLDGKSNPLNGNYIHFLKPLKTPILPVRIEYNEFVDSVGLSIGYPSEDLVVTK
;
A
#
# COMPACT_ATOMS: atom_id res chain seq x y z
N MET A 1 21.89 13.76 -79.20
CA MET A 1 22.59 14.04 -77.93
C MET A 1 21.95 15.13 -77.05
N MET A 2 21.03 15.96 -77.55
CA MET A 2 20.41 17.05 -76.75
C MET A 2 19.06 16.68 -76.09
N VAL A 3 18.45 15.56 -76.49
CA VAL A 3 17.12 15.12 -76.02
C VAL A 3 17.21 14.25 -74.74
N GLU A 4 18.29 13.49 -74.57
CA GLU A 4 18.49 12.66 -73.38
C GLU A 4 18.86 13.47 -72.13
N ILE A 5 19.59 14.58 -72.29
CA ILE A 5 19.92 15.50 -71.19
C ILE A 5 18.66 16.14 -70.61
N LYS A 6 17.65 16.45 -71.44
CA LYS A 6 16.38 17.03 -70.97
C LYS A 6 15.53 16.05 -70.15
N ARG A 7 15.58 14.74 -70.45
CA ARG A 7 14.87 13.72 -69.65
C ARG A 7 15.56 13.50 -68.29
N LEU A 8 16.88 13.57 -68.23
CA LEU A 8 17.64 13.45 -66.97
C LEU A 8 17.41 14.63 -66.02
N ILE A 9 17.27 15.85 -66.55
CA ILE A 9 17.02 17.06 -65.74
C ILE A 9 15.61 17.07 -65.11
N VAL A 10 14.62 16.39 -65.70
CA VAL A 10 13.25 16.35 -65.16
C VAL A 10 13.06 15.23 -64.12
N VAL A 11 13.82 14.14 -64.20
CA VAL A 11 13.74 13.03 -63.23
C VAL A 11 14.45 13.38 -61.91
N ALA A 12 15.55 14.12 -61.96
CA ALA A 12 16.31 14.54 -60.77
C ALA A 12 15.49 15.33 -59.71
N PRO A 13 14.69 16.36 -60.05
CA PRO A 13 13.91 17.11 -59.07
C PRO A 13 12.75 16.30 -58.48
N VAL A 14 12.20 15.33 -59.22
CA VAL A 14 11.13 14.44 -58.71
C VAL A 14 11.69 13.45 -57.70
N VAL A 15 12.88 12.88 -57.96
CA VAL A 15 13.56 12.00 -57.00
C VAL A 15 14.00 12.79 -55.76
N LEU A 16 14.51 14.02 -55.92
CA LEU A 16 14.84 14.89 -54.78
C LEU A 16 13.60 15.27 -53.95
N ALA A 17 12.46 15.54 -54.60
CA ALA A 17 11.19 15.83 -53.93
C ALA A 17 10.68 14.62 -53.12
N CYS A 18 10.79 13.40 -53.67
CA CYS A 18 10.41 12.17 -52.96
C CYS A 18 11.33 11.87 -51.76
N VAL A 19 12.64 12.13 -51.85
CA VAL A 19 13.58 11.96 -50.71
C VAL A 19 13.37 13.06 -49.66
N SER A 20 13.01 14.28 -50.07
CA SER A 20 12.69 15.37 -49.13
C SER A 20 11.37 15.18 -48.36
N MET A 21 10.51 14.24 -48.79
CA MET A 21 9.26 13.89 -48.09
C MET A 21 9.41 12.67 -47.15
N TRP A 22 10.60 12.04 -47.08
CA TRP A 22 10.88 10.91 -46.18
C TRP A 22 11.46 11.29 -44.82
N GLY A 23 11.57 12.59 -44.50
CA GLY A 23 12.26 13.08 -43.30
C GLY A 23 11.42 13.88 -42.30
N CYS A 24 10.10 13.93 -42.42
CA CYS A 24 9.24 14.69 -41.49
C CYS A 24 8.09 13.81 -40.96
N GLY A 25 8.41 12.84 -40.12
CA GLY A 25 7.45 12.34 -39.15
C GLY A 25 7.83 12.96 -37.81
N ASP A 26 7.01 13.88 -37.30
CA ASP A 26 7.07 14.22 -35.87
C ASP A 26 6.56 12.98 -35.13
N SER A 27 7.47 12.06 -34.79
CA SER A 27 7.12 10.87 -34.00
C SER A 27 7.11 11.25 -32.52
N ASP A 28 5.96 11.71 -32.05
CA ASP A 28 5.69 11.74 -30.62
C ASP A 28 5.66 10.29 -30.10
N TYR A 29 6.47 9.98 -29.09
CA TYR A 29 6.47 8.67 -28.45
C TYR A 29 6.56 8.76 -26.93
N ARG A 30 5.98 7.76 -26.25
CA ARG A 30 6.00 7.66 -24.79
C ARG A 30 7.06 6.67 -24.33
N GLN A 31 7.99 7.14 -23.51
CA GLN A 31 8.99 6.32 -22.86
C GLN A 31 8.61 6.06 -21.39
N TRP A 32 8.42 4.79 -21.04
CA TRP A 32 8.16 4.40 -19.66
C TRP A 32 9.48 4.21 -18.91
N GLY A 33 9.56 4.79 -17.71
CA GLY A 33 10.64 4.49 -16.77
C GLY A 33 10.52 3.07 -16.18
N GLY A 34 11.56 2.66 -15.46
CA GLY A 34 11.51 1.45 -14.63
C GLY A 34 10.46 1.59 -13.53
N ARG A 35 9.86 0.46 -13.13
CA ARG A 35 8.99 0.43 -11.94
C ARG A 35 9.84 0.58 -10.68
N TYR A 36 9.38 1.42 -9.78
CA TYR A 36 9.94 1.62 -8.45
C TYR A 36 8.83 1.44 -7.41
N GLU A 37 9.24 1.30 -6.15
CA GLU A 37 8.37 0.98 -5.01
C GLU A 37 7.75 -0.43 -5.06
N GLY A 38 7.92 -1.18 -3.98
CA GLY A 38 7.13 -2.36 -3.66
C GLY A 38 6.65 -2.15 -2.23
N THR A 39 5.46 -1.60 -2.06
CA THR A 39 4.97 -1.27 -0.72
C THR A 39 3.78 -2.13 -0.39
N LEU A 40 3.78 -2.67 0.83
CA LEU A 40 2.65 -3.43 1.36
C LEU A 40 1.45 -2.51 1.55
N VAL A 41 0.39 -2.76 0.77
CA VAL A 41 -0.92 -2.11 0.94
C VAL A 41 -1.69 -2.82 2.04
N ALA A 42 -1.91 -4.12 1.91
CA ALA A 42 -2.66 -4.91 2.88
C ALA A 42 -2.24 -6.38 2.85
N ILE A 43 -2.36 -7.07 3.98
CA ILE A 43 -2.31 -8.54 4.02
C ILE A 43 -3.74 -9.05 3.91
N ILE A 44 -3.92 -10.00 3.01
CA ILE A 44 -5.16 -10.69 2.77
C ILE A 44 -4.97 -12.09 3.34
N ASP A 45 -5.81 -12.48 4.29
CA ASP A 45 -5.80 -13.83 4.86
C ASP A 45 -4.41 -14.31 5.36
N ASP A 46 -4.22 -15.63 5.34
CA ASP A 46 -3.08 -16.31 5.88
C ASP A 46 -1.82 -16.19 5.01
N SER A 47 -1.95 -15.96 3.70
CA SER A 47 -0.83 -16.12 2.76
C SER A 47 -0.78 -15.14 1.60
N LEU A 48 -1.77 -14.25 1.48
CA LEU A 48 -1.87 -13.29 0.40
C LEU A 48 -1.55 -11.86 0.84
N ALA A 49 -1.05 -11.05 -0.09
CA ALA A 49 -0.77 -9.65 0.15
C ALA A 49 -1.11 -8.82 -1.07
N LEU A 50 -1.54 -7.58 -0.85
CA LEU A 50 -1.59 -6.53 -1.86
C LEU A 50 -0.32 -5.70 -1.76
N LEU A 51 0.38 -5.60 -2.88
CA LEU A 51 1.53 -4.73 -3.05
C LEU A 51 1.19 -3.65 -4.07
N THR A 52 1.73 -2.46 -3.85
CA THR A 52 1.69 -1.37 -4.83
C THR A 52 3.08 -1.08 -5.38
N ASN A 53 3.11 -0.63 -6.63
CA ASN A 53 4.29 -0.04 -7.26
C ASN A 53 3.89 1.16 -8.11
N SER A 54 4.88 1.91 -8.58
CA SER A 54 4.66 3.03 -9.49
C SER A 54 5.75 3.09 -10.56
N ARG A 55 5.48 3.79 -11.65
CA ARG A 55 6.49 4.20 -12.64
C ARG A 55 6.10 5.52 -13.25
N GLY A 56 7.08 6.36 -13.56
CA GLY A 56 6.88 7.54 -14.39
C GLY A 56 6.91 7.20 -15.88
N TYR A 57 6.44 8.13 -16.70
CA TYR A 57 6.75 8.17 -18.12
C TYR A 57 7.24 9.55 -18.53
N GLU A 58 7.88 9.61 -19.68
CA GLU A 58 8.23 10.84 -20.36
C GLU A 58 7.59 10.78 -21.76
N ASP A 59 6.92 11.86 -22.16
CA ASP A 59 6.43 12.04 -23.52
C ASP A 59 7.54 12.78 -24.29
N CYS A 60 8.09 12.12 -25.31
CA CYS A 60 9.23 12.60 -26.07
C CYS A 60 8.79 13.01 -27.47
N HIS A 61 9.37 14.12 -27.92
CA HIS A 61 9.18 14.68 -29.24
C HIS A 61 10.53 14.71 -29.95
N GLU A 62 10.63 14.01 -31.08
CA GLU A 62 11.82 14.05 -31.92
C GLU A 62 12.02 15.47 -32.46
N VAL A 63 13.19 16.06 -32.22
CA VAL A 63 13.54 17.37 -32.79
C VAL A 63 14.50 17.17 -33.96
N PHE A 64 14.30 17.98 -35.00
CA PHE A 64 15.19 18.03 -36.17
C PHE A 64 16.65 18.14 -35.73
N MET A 65 17.48 17.17 -36.17
CA MET A 65 18.88 16.89 -35.77
C MET A 65 19.13 15.83 -34.69
N GLY A 66 18.13 15.01 -34.35
CA GLY A 66 18.34 13.74 -33.62
C GLY A 66 18.52 13.90 -32.11
N SER A 67 18.00 15.01 -31.55
CA SER A 67 17.82 15.16 -30.12
C SER A 67 16.34 15.10 -29.79
N ASP A 68 15.98 14.32 -28.78
CA ASP A 68 14.60 14.23 -28.31
C ASP A 68 14.40 15.25 -27.18
N ILE A 69 13.28 15.98 -27.23
CA ILE A 69 12.81 16.78 -26.09
C ILE A 69 11.75 15.95 -25.38
N CYS A 70 12.03 15.58 -24.14
CA CYS A 70 11.14 14.75 -23.32
C CYS A 70 10.59 15.56 -22.15
N ASP A 71 9.26 15.60 -22.06
CA ASP A 71 8.54 16.17 -20.92
C ASP A 71 8.14 15.08 -19.95
N LYS A 72 8.37 15.32 -18.66
CA LYS A 72 7.96 14.38 -17.61
C LYS A 72 6.44 14.28 -17.56
N GLY A 73 5.94 13.09 -17.79
CA GLY A 73 4.55 12.73 -17.65
C GLY A 73 4.14 12.42 -16.21
N GLY A 74 2.93 11.86 -16.07
CA GLY A 74 2.39 11.39 -14.79
C GLY A 74 2.99 10.06 -14.33
N THR A 75 2.30 9.42 -13.37
CA THR A 75 2.65 8.08 -12.87
C THR A 75 1.73 7.01 -13.43
N ASN A 76 2.17 5.76 -13.40
CA ASN A 76 1.37 4.59 -13.67
C ASN A 76 1.44 3.63 -12.48
N ASP A 77 0.52 3.84 -11.57
CA ASP A 77 0.47 3.12 -10.30
C ASP A 77 -0.19 1.75 -10.52
N GLY A 78 0.36 0.73 -9.86
CA GLY A 78 -0.08 -0.64 -10.01
C GLY A 78 -0.41 -1.27 -8.67
N LEU A 79 -1.40 -2.17 -8.67
CA LEU A 79 -1.81 -2.96 -7.52
C LEU A 79 -1.70 -4.44 -7.85
N TYR A 80 -1.10 -5.23 -6.97
CA TYR A 80 -0.74 -6.63 -7.24
C TYR A 80 -1.10 -7.53 -6.07
N LEU A 81 -1.74 -8.66 -6.37
CA LEU A 81 -2.03 -9.73 -5.43
C LEU A 81 -0.92 -10.78 -5.50
N VAL A 82 -0.21 -10.98 -4.40
CA VAL A 82 0.94 -11.90 -4.32
C VAL A 82 0.78 -12.92 -3.21
N ASN A 83 1.52 -14.03 -3.29
CA ASN A 83 1.66 -14.96 -2.17
C ASN A 83 2.93 -14.67 -1.38
N TYR A 84 2.81 -14.17 -0.16
CA TYR A 84 3.98 -13.79 0.63
C TYR A 84 4.62 -14.96 1.39
N ARG A 85 4.01 -16.14 1.38
CA ARG A 85 4.57 -17.37 1.99
C ARG A 85 5.31 -18.28 1.02
N LYS A 86 5.01 -18.16 -0.28
CA LYS A 86 5.63 -18.94 -1.33
C LYS A 86 5.80 -18.08 -2.56
N LYS A 87 7.06 -17.75 -2.90
CA LYS A 87 7.38 -16.95 -4.09
C LYS A 87 6.74 -17.57 -5.33
N ARG A 88 5.87 -16.81 -5.98
CA ARG A 88 5.15 -17.14 -7.22
C ARG A 88 5.04 -15.87 -8.07
N THR A 89 4.67 -16.02 -9.33
CA THR A 89 4.17 -14.88 -10.10
C THR A 89 2.95 -14.26 -9.39
N PRO A 90 2.75 -12.94 -9.45
CA PRO A 90 1.53 -12.32 -8.93
C PRO A 90 0.28 -13.06 -9.45
N TYR A 91 -0.68 -13.35 -8.56
CA TYR A 91 -1.94 -13.99 -8.94
C TYR A 91 -2.81 -13.05 -9.77
N TRP A 92 -2.68 -11.77 -9.49
CA TRP A 92 -3.36 -10.70 -10.20
C TRP A 92 -2.51 -9.43 -10.10
N GLY A 93 -2.64 -8.58 -11.09
CA GLY A 93 -2.15 -7.22 -11.02
C GLY A 93 -2.77 -6.37 -12.11
N ASP A 94 -2.94 -5.09 -11.82
CA ASP A 94 -3.48 -4.13 -12.75
C ASP A 94 -2.84 -2.77 -12.52
N THR A 95 -2.88 -1.91 -13.53
CA THR A 95 -2.22 -0.61 -13.49
C THR A 95 -3.16 0.46 -14.04
N ILE A 96 -3.00 1.67 -13.52
CA ILE A 96 -3.79 2.83 -13.96
C ILE A 96 -2.86 4.00 -14.26
N GLU A 97 -3.22 4.81 -15.25
CA GLU A 97 -2.56 6.09 -15.48
C GLU A 97 -3.05 7.10 -14.44
N GLY A 98 -2.10 7.78 -13.80
CA GLY A 98 -2.33 8.68 -12.68
C GLY A 98 -1.81 8.15 -11.36
N ARG A 99 -1.67 9.08 -10.41
CA ARG A 99 -1.19 8.79 -9.06
C ARG A 99 -2.33 8.40 -8.14
N MET A 100 -2.18 7.26 -7.48
CA MET A 100 -3.04 6.74 -6.44
C MET A 100 -2.23 6.56 -5.16
N SER A 101 -2.69 7.18 -4.09
CA SER A 101 -2.18 6.93 -2.75
C SER A 101 -3.04 5.85 -2.10
N PHE A 102 -2.53 4.63 -2.03
CA PHE A 102 -3.21 3.55 -1.31
C PHE A 102 -3.11 3.77 0.20
N VAL A 103 -4.24 3.57 0.88
CA VAL A 103 -4.30 3.66 2.33
C VAL A 103 -3.89 2.32 2.93
N GLU A 104 -2.78 2.30 3.67
CA GLU A 104 -2.21 1.07 4.22
C GLU A 104 -3.18 0.40 5.22
N GLY A 105 -3.19 -0.93 5.23
CA GLY A 105 -3.98 -1.74 6.14
C GLY A 105 -5.46 -1.90 5.78
N PHE A 106 -5.96 -1.21 4.75
CA PHE A 106 -7.34 -1.36 4.32
C PHE A 106 -7.51 -2.47 3.28
N TYR A 107 -8.35 -3.43 3.60
CA TYR A 107 -8.88 -4.39 2.64
C TYR A 107 -10.28 -4.83 3.07
N ASN A 108 -11.27 -4.63 2.21
CA ASN A 108 -12.63 -5.10 2.41
C ASN A 108 -13.27 -5.48 1.08
N ASP A 109 -14.08 -6.54 1.07
CA ASP A 109 -14.82 -6.98 -0.13
C ASP A 109 -13.94 -7.03 -1.41
N SER A 110 -12.75 -7.63 -1.25
CA SER A 110 -11.73 -7.73 -2.30
C SER A 110 -11.22 -6.41 -2.86
N SER A 111 -11.33 -5.32 -2.08
CA SER A 111 -10.98 -3.98 -2.53
C SER A 111 -9.95 -3.31 -1.63
N ALA A 112 -8.98 -2.65 -2.27
CA ALA A 112 -8.09 -1.70 -1.63
C ALA A 112 -8.72 -0.31 -1.60
N PHE A 113 -8.41 0.47 -0.57
CA PHE A 113 -8.84 1.86 -0.44
C PHE A 113 -7.73 2.79 -0.92
N PHE A 114 -8.08 3.80 -1.71
CA PHE A 114 -7.12 4.76 -2.25
C PHE A 114 -7.67 6.18 -2.20
N SER A 115 -6.75 7.14 -2.21
CA SER A 115 -7.00 8.54 -2.54
C SER A 115 -6.24 8.94 -3.82
N ASN A 116 -6.72 9.98 -4.49
CA ASN A 116 -6.06 10.55 -5.68
C ASN A 116 -5.66 12.02 -5.43
N ALA A 117 -4.97 12.61 -6.42
CA ALA A 117 -4.49 13.99 -6.33
C ALA A 117 -5.59 15.07 -6.30
N ASN A 118 -6.85 14.72 -6.51
CA ASN A 118 -8.00 15.64 -6.51
C ASN A 118 -8.74 15.65 -5.16
N ASP A 119 -8.13 15.10 -4.12
CA ASP A 119 -8.73 14.83 -2.81
C ASP A 119 -10.00 13.97 -2.95
N GLU A 120 -9.99 13.01 -3.88
CA GLU A 120 -11.06 12.01 -4.01
C GLU A 120 -10.58 10.67 -3.47
N PHE A 121 -11.49 9.96 -2.81
CA PHE A 121 -11.25 8.58 -2.38
C PHE A 121 -12.05 7.60 -3.22
N GLY A 122 -11.59 6.36 -3.25
CA GLY A 122 -12.22 5.29 -3.98
C GLY A 122 -11.77 3.91 -3.53
N PHE A 123 -12.31 2.92 -4.22
CA PHE A 123 -11.99 1.52 -3.99
C PHE A 123 -11.51 0.87 -5.28
N TRP A 124 -10.44 0.10 -5.18
CA TRP A 124 -9.94 -0.72 -6.29
C TRP A 124 -10.14 -2.19 -5.96
N ARG A 125 -11.17 -2.79 -6.57
CA ARG A 125 -11.47 -4.21 -6.43
C ARG A 125 -10.50 -5.04 -7.27
N VAL A 126 -9.94 -6.10 -6.69
CA VAL A 126 -9.16 -7.11 -7.40
C VAL A 126 -9.99 -7.69 -8.55
N GLY A 127 -9.45 -7.65 -9.76
CA GLY A 127 -10.14 -8.07 -10.99
C GLY A 127 -11.13 -7.04 -11.55
N GLY A 128 -11.25 -5.86 -10.94
CA GLY A 128 -12.09 -4.76 -11.39
C GLY A 128 -11.28 -3.48 -11.69
N LYS A 129 -11.99 -2.47 -12.21
CA LYS A 129 -11.43 -1.12 -12.37
C LYS A 129 -11.53 -0.34 -11.05
N PRO A 130 -10.59 0.56 -10.76
CA PRO A 130 -10.72 1.46 -9.63
C PRO A 130 -11.95 2.36 -9.81
N ARG A 131 -12.70 2.54 -8.72
CA ARG A 131 -13.91 3.36 -8.68
C ARG A 131 -13.72 4.47 -7.68
N VAL A 132 -13.68 5.71 -8.17
CA VAL A 132 -13.79 6.90 -7.34
C VAL A 132 -15.21 6.98 -6.78
N VAL A 133 -15.31 7.27 -5.48
CA VAL A 133 -16.58 7.37 -4.77
C VAL A 133 -16.95 8.83 -4.58
N ARG A 134 -16.13 9.59 -3.83
CA ARG A 134 -16.38 10.99 -3.47
C ARG A 134 -15.10 11.74 -3.13
N LYS A 135 -15.22 13.06 -2.99
CA LYS A 135 -14.23 13.91 -2.36
C LYS A 135 -14.27 13.79 -0.84
N TRP A 136 -13.10 13.93 -0.23
CA TRP A 136 -12.96 14.06 1.21
C TRP A 136 -13.61 15.35 1.71
N ASN A 137 -14.23 15.29 2.88
CA ASN A 137 -14.72 16.46 3.60
C ASN A 137 -14.39 16.31 5.09
N CYS A 138 -13.21 16.78 5.50
CA CYS A 138 -12.77 16.67 6.89
C CYS A 138 -13.39 17.77 7.76
N GLU A 139 -14.06 17.35 8.82
CA GLU A 139 -14.51 18.24 9.88
C GLU A 139 -13.36 18.57 10.83
N THR A 140 -13.29 19.84 11.26
CA THR A 140 -12.34 20.26 12.30
C THR A 140 -12.54 19.40 13.57
N PRO A 141 -11.46 18.90 14.20
CA PRO A 141 -10.05 19.26 14.00
C PRO A 141 -9.26 18.37 13.04
N CYS A 142 -9.93 17.53 12.24
CA CYS A 142 -9.26 16.61 11.33
C CYS A 142 -8.86 17.32 10.02
N GLU A 143 -7.73 16.92 9.46
CA GLU A 143 -7.25 17.39 8.16
C GLU A 143 -7.18 16.21 7.18
N CYS A 144 -7.61 16.42 5.94
CA CYS A 144 -7.47 15.42 4.88
C CYS A 144 -6.06 15.56 4.28
N ASN A 145 -5.43 14.46 3.83
CA ASN A 145 -4.07 14.39 3.24
C ASN A 145 -2.94 13.94 4.19
N HIS A 146 -3.31 13.35 5.33
CA HIS A 146 -2.37 12.84 6.33
C HIS A 146 -2.73 11.43 6.83
N GLU A 147 -3.77 10.82 6.26
CA GLU A 147 -4.14 9.46 6.55
C GLU A 147 -3.08 8.50 6.00
N LYS A 148 -2.47 7.73 6.91
CA LYS A 148 -1.52 6.69 6.53
C LYS A 148 -2.16 5.30 6.56
N TYR A 149 -3.07 5.09 7.49
CA TYR A 149 -3.69 3.79 7.74
C TYR A 149 -5.20 3.88 7.78
N GLY A 150 -5.85 2.86 7.22
CA GLY A 150 -7.30 2.75 7.13
C GLY A 150 -7.75 1.33 7.39
N ARG A 151 -8.94 1.18 7.97
CA ARG A 151 -9.53 -0.13 8.27
C ARG A 151 -11.03 -0.11 8.00
N PRO A 152 -11.63 -1.25 7.64
CA PRO A 152 -13.08 -1.36 7.57
C PRO A 152 -13.69 -1.02 8.93
N TRP A 153 -14.81 -0.31 8.93
CA TRP A 153 -15.54 0.07 10.13
C TRP A 153 -17.02 -0.29 10.03
N LEU A 154 -17.76 0.01 11.09
CA LEU A 154 -19.20 -0.18 11.20
C LEU A 154 -19.93 0.47 10.02
N GLY A 155 -21.00 -0.16 9.55
CA GLY A 155 -21.87 0.44 8.52
C GLY A 155 -21.25 0.55 7.11
N GLY A 156 -20.05 0.01 6.88
CA GLY A 156 -19.32 0.20 5.62
C GLY A 156 -18.45 1.46 5.59
N ASP A 157 -18.27 2.09 6.75
CA ASP A 157 -17.37 3.23 6.93
C ASP A 157 -15.91 2.79 6.99
N VAL A 158 -15.00 3.77 7.04
CA VAL A 158 -13.57 3.53 7.20
C VAL A 158 -13.06 4.19 8.47
N LEU A 159 -12.42 3.41 9.34
CA LEU A 159 -11.64 3.93 10.47
C LEU A 159 -10.27 4.35 9.94
N LEU A 160 -9.93 5.62 10.15
CA LEU A 160 -8.66 6.21 9.76
C LEU A 160 -7.81 6.47 11.00
N LYS A 161 -6.52 6.13 10.92
CA LYS A 161 -5.51 6.48 11.92
C LYS A 161 -4.64 7.60 11.38
N MET A 162 -4.80 8.80 11.94
CA MET A 162 -4.13 10.03 11.50
C MET A 162 -2.85 10.25 12.31
N VAL A 163 -1.80 9.51 11.97
CA VAL A 163 -0.56 9.38 12.77
C VAL A 163 0.09 10.73 13.11
N THR A 164 -0.07 11.74 12.26
CA THR A 164 0.53 13.08 12.42
C THR A 164 -0.41 14.11 13.06
N GLN A 165 -1.65 13.75 13.40
CA GLN A 165 -2.66 14.70 13.91
C GLN A 165 -3.00 14.44 15.39
N GLU A 166 -2.30 15.13 16.29
CA GLU A 166 -2.52 15.01 17.74
C GLU A 166 -3.97 15.31 18.16
N LYS A 167 -4.64 16.24 17.47
CA LYS A 167 -6.02 16.64 17.78
C LYS A 167 -7.07 15.69 17.19
N CYS A 168 -6.72 14.86 16.21
CA CYS A 168 -7.63 13.92 15.56
C CYS A 168 -6.90 12.58 15.27
N PRO A 169 -6.42 11.85 16.29
CA PRO A 169 -5.59 10.66 16.08
C PRO A 169 -6.37 9.51 15.40
N TYR A 170 -7.68 9.47 15.61
CA TYR A 170 -8.61 8.54 14.97
C TYR A 170 -9.81 9.30 14.42
N ALA A 171 -10.23 8.94 13.21
CA ALA A 171 -11.39 9.50 12.54
C ALA A 171 -12.19 8.41 11.84
N ILE A 172 -13.49 8.64 11.67
CA ILE A 172 -14.37 7.81 10.85
C ILE A 172 -14.67 8.58 9.56
N LEU A 173 -14.41 7.94 8.43
CA LEU A 173 -14.91 8.36 7.12
C LEU A 173 -16.24 7.67 6.86
N ASP A 174 -17.31 8.46 6.78
CA ASP A 174 -18.57 8.03 6.20
C ASP A 174 -18.40 7.92 4.68
N THR A 175 -18.42 6.69 4.17
CA THR A 175 -18.16 6.45 2.74
C THR A 175 -19.30 6.90 1.83
N ALA A 176 -20.51 7.04 2.38
CA ALA A 176 -21.69 7.47 1.64
C ALA A 176 -21.72 9.00 1.45
N THR A 177 -21.24 9.77 2.43
CA THR A 177 -21.23 11.24 2.40
C THR A 177 -19.86 11.84 2.08
N GLY A 178 -18.77 11.10 2.37
CA GLY A 178 -17.39 11.57 2.26
C GLY A 178 -16.92 12.40 3.46
N VAL A 179 -17.73 12.50 4.52
CA VAL A 179 -17.41 13.26 5.73
C VAL A 179 -16.43 12.46 6.59
N VAL A 180 -15.33 13.10 6.97
CA VAL A 180 -14.35 12.56 7.93
C VAL A 180 -14.52 13.29 9.25
N LYS A 181 -14.85 12.55 10.30
CA LYS A 181 -15.10 13.10 11.63
C LYS A 181 -14.25 12.41 12.68
N LYS A 182 -13.72 13.18 13.63
CA LYS A 182 -12.99 12.65 14.78
C LYS A 182 -13.83 11.61 15.52
N LEU A 183 -13.22 10.48 15.82
CA LEU A 183 -13.82 9.49 16.71
C LEU A 183 -13.63 9.96 18.17
N GLU A 184 -14.74 10.25 18.85
CA GLU A 184 -14.73 10.63 20.26
C GLU A 184 -14.89 9.38 21.14
N PHE A 185 -13.99 9.17 22.09
CA PHE A 185 -14.06 8.07 23.07
C PHE A 185 -15.05 8.40 24.19
N THR A 186 -16.32 8.54 23.82
CA THR A 186 -17.41 8.83 24.74
C THR A 186 -18.59 7.90 24.44
N GLY A 187 -19.54 7.80 25.38
CA GLY A 187 -20.73 6.94 25.20
C GLY A 187 -20.36 5.48 24.93
N GLU A 188 -20.80 4.94 23.80
CA GLU A 188 -20.56 3.54 23.42
C GLU A 188 -19.09 3.21 23.10
N TYR A 189 -18.28 4.23 22.80
CA TYR A 189 -16.85 4.09 22.50
C TYR A 189 -15.94 4.42 23.69
N ALA A 190 -16.50 4.76 24.86
CA ALA A 190 -15.71 5.13 26.03
C ALA A 190 -14.73 4.04 26.46
N TRP A 191 -15.10 2.76 26.30
CA TRP A 191 -14.24 1.62 26.66
C TRP A 191 -13.01 1.44 25.73
N LEU A 192 -12.98 2.12 24.59
CA LEU A 192 -11.82 2.16 23.70
C LEU A 192 -10.71 3.08 24.23
N GLU A 193 -11.00 3.88 25.26
CA GLU A 193 -9.99 4.70 25.92
C GLU A 193 -8.89 3.80 26.53
N GLY A 194 -7.64 4.15 26.22
CA GLY A 194 -6.47 3.38 26.63
C GLY A 194 -6.22 2.09 25.84
N CYS A 195 -6.89 1.89 24.70
CA CYS A 195 -6.44 0.93 23.68
C CYS A 195 -5.18 1.47 22.99
N ASP A 196 -4.20 0.59 22.73
CA ASP A 196 -3.04 0.96 21.91
C ASP A 196 -3.45 1.06 20.43
N ASP A 197 -4.38 0.19 20.02
CA ASP A 197 -5.03 0.25 18.72
C ASP A 197 -6.40 -0.46 18.76
N PHE A 198 -7.26 -0.23 17.77
CA PHE A 198 -8.57 -0.90 17.68
C PHE A 198 -9.08 -0.98 16.25
N THR A 199 -10.00 -1.92 15.98
CA THR A 199 -10.55 -2.15 14.65
C THR A 199 -11.93 -2.78 14.74
N TYR A 200 -12.61 -2.92 13.61
CA TYR A 200 -13.87 -3.65 13.48
C TYR A 200 -13.67 -4.90 12.62
N ILE A 201 -13.93 -6.08 13.18
CA ILE A 201 -13.74 -7.37 12.52
C ILE A 201 -14.94 -8.26 12.82
N ASP A 202 -15.52 -8.85 11.77
CA ASP A 202 -16.53 -9.90 11.88
C ASP A 202 -17.72 -9.55 12.79
N GLY A 203 -18.17 -8.29 12.76
CA GLY A 203 -19.33 -7.84 13.55
C GLY A 203 -18.98 -7.22 14.90
N GLU A 204 -17.72 -7.25 15.31
CA GLU A 204 -17.29 -6.83 16.65
C GLU A 204 -16.18 -5.77 16.57
N ILE A 205 -16.24 -4.79 17.48
CA ILE A 205 -15.11 -3.89 17.70
C ILE A 205 -14.12 -4.62 18.59
N VAL A 206 -12.87 -4.63 18.16
CA VAL A 206 -11.75 -5.26 18.84
C VAL A 206 -10.75 -4.19 19.23
N CYS A 207 -10.37 -4.18 20.51
CA CYS A 207 -9.33 -3.35 21.07
C CYS A 207 -8.11 -4.20 21.39
N VAL A 208 -6.91 -3.74 21.03
CA VAL A 208 -5.65 -4.37 21.44
C VAL A 208 -4.94 -3.51 22.47
N LYS A 209 -4.40 -4.17 23.49
CA LYS A 209 -3.55 -3.55 24.51
C LYS A 209 -2.27 -4.37 24.67
N GLY A 210 -1.13 -3.71 24.51
CA GLY A 210 0.17 -4.26 24.79
C GLY A 210 0.33 -4.55 26.28
N LEU A 211 0.79 -5.74 26.59
CA LEU A 211 1.23 -6.13 27.92
C LEU A 211 2.73 -5.90 28.02
N TYR A 212 3.12 -4.98 28.90
CA TYR A 212 4.51 -4.64 29.20
C TYR A 212 4.76 -4.75 30.70
N ASP A 213 5.06 -5.96 31.16
CA ASP A 213 5.46 -6.26 32.54
C ASP A 213 6.91 -6.80 32.55
N GLU A 214 7.62 -6.67 33.66
CA GLU A 214 9.04 -7.04 33.79
C GLU A 214 9.34 -8.49 33.39
N LYS A 215 8.34 -9.37 33.50
CA LYS A 215 8.43 -10.81 33.19
C LYS A 215 7.38 -11.31 32.20
N LYS A 216 6.52 -10.43 31.68
CA LYS A 216 5.48 -10.80 30.74
C LYS A 216 5.40 -9.78 29.63
N TYR A 217 5.38 -10.29 28.42
CA TYR A 217 5.17 -9.51 27.22
C TYR A 217 4.03 -10.11 26.43
N GLY A 218 3.24 -9.27 25.78
CA GLY A 218 2.19 -9.80 24.92
C GLY A 218 1.22 -8.76 24.45
N VAL A 219 0.08 -9.25 23.98
CA VAL A 219 -1.06 -8.46 23.60
C VAL A 219 -2.31 -9.10 24.18
N TYR A 220 -3.17 -8.28 24.75
CA TYR A 220 -4.53 -8.63 25.07
C TYR A 220 -5.46 -8.13 23.98
N GLU A 221 -6.42 -8.98 23.61
CA GLU A 221 -7.54 -8.64 22.75
C GLU A 221 -8.78 -8.45 23.63
N TYR A 222 -9.42 -7.28 23.54
CA TYR A 222 -10.64 -6.94 24.27
C TYR A 222 -11.78 -6.70 23.28
N GLY A 223 -12.94 -7.23 23.64
CA GLY A 223 -14.23 -6.82 23.08
C GLY A 223 -14.99 -5.95 24.06
N LYS A 224 -16.21 -5.57 23.67
CA LYS A 224 -17.09 -4.77 24.52
C LYS A 224 -17.37 -5.43 25.88
N ASP A 225 -17.46 -6.76 25.91
CA ASP A 225 -17.79 -7.54 27.11
C ASP A 225 -16.58 -7.96 27.94
N GLY A 226 -15.37 -7.54 27.55
CA GLY A 226 -14.12 -7.80 28.28
C GLY A 226 -13.05 -8.50 27.45
N LEU A 227 -12.14 -9.19 28.14
CA LEU A 227 -11.01 -9.89 27.52
C LEU A 227 -11.53 -11.04 26.64
N MET A 228 -11.17 -11.04 25.36
CA MET A 228 -11.54 -12.06 24.38
C MET A 228 -10.45 -13.12 24.24
N ASP A 229 -9.19 -12.67 24.09
CA ASP A 229 -8.04 -13.54 23.88
C ASP A 229 -6.74 -12.86 24.35
N SER A 230 -5.66 -13.62 24.44
CA SER A 230 -4.35 -13.10 24.79
C SER A 230 -3.22 -13.88 24.15
N LEU A 231 -2.20 -13.18 23.69
CA LEU A 231 -0.94 -13.76 23.25
C LEU A 231 0.18 -13.29 24.17
N ILE A 232 0.64 -14.17 25.06
CA ILE A 232 1.56 -13.83 26.15
C ILE A 232 2.81 -14.71 26.11
N TRP A 233 3.96 -14.07 26.22
CA TRP A 233 5.26 -14.68 26.46
C TRP A 233 5.73 -14.36 27.86
N ASN A 234 6.06 -15.40 28.62
CA ASN A 234 6.68 -15.27 29.95
C ASN A 234 8.21 -15.19 29.79
N ASP A 235 8.88 -14.63 30.81
CA ASP A 235 10.33 -14.55 30.92
C ASP A 235 11.02 -13.80 29.76
N ALA A 236 10.38 -12.73 29.29
CA ALA A 236 10.92 -11.81 28.30
C ALA A 236 11.01 -10.39 28.90
N SER A 237 12.14 -9.70 28.74
CA SER A 237 12.32 -8.31 29.15
C SER A 237 12.70 -7.43 27.97
N TRP A 238 12.39 -6.13 28.09
CA TRP A 238 12.43 -5.20 26.97
C TRP A 238 13.08 -3.88 27.32
N SER A 239 13.56 -3.24 26.26
CA SER A 239 13.93 -1.84 26.29
C SER A 239 12.66 -0.98 26.37
N ILE A 240 12.55 -0.15 27.41
CA ILE A 240 11.51 0.89 27.56
C ILE A 240 11.47 1.88 26.40
N TYR A 241 12.51 1.90 25.54
CA TYR A 241 12.62 2.74 24.35
C TYR A 241 11.92 2.14 23.12
N THR A 242 11.32 0.94 23.24
CA THR A 242 10.67 0.20 22.14
C THR A 242 9.24 -0.25 22.44
N LYS A 243 8.54 0.40 23.39
CA LYS A 243 7.08 0.24 23.55
C LYS A 243 6.44 0.38 22.18
N ASN A 244 5.56 -0.55 21.78
CA ASN A 244 4.49 -0.42 20.78
C ASN A 244 4.00 -1.81 20.32
N VAL A 245 2.72 -2.10 20.52
CA VAL A 245 1.95 -2.83 19.51
C VAL A 245 1.99 -1.91 18.31
N LEU A 246 2.63 -2.35 17.23
CA LEU A 246 3.03 -1.42 16.17
C LEU A 246 1.81 -0.94 15.39
N GLU A 247 0.93 -1.86 15.01
CA GLU A 247 -0.15 -1.54 14.10
C GLU A 247 -1.13 -2.70 13.94
N ILE A 248 -2.44 -2.42 13.97
CA ILE A 248 -3.44 -3.28 13.33
C ILE A 248 -3.53 -2.95 11.83
N ARG A 249 -3.58 -3.96 10.96
CA ARG A 249 -3.78 -3.83 9.51
C ARG A 249 -4.82 -4.88 9.08
N GLY A 250 -6.06 -4.47 8.86
CA GLY A 250 -7.16 -5.42 8.60
C GLY A 250 -7.36 -6.41 9.76
N LYS A 251 -7.29 -7.73 9.47
CA LYS A 251 -7.44 -8.82 10.46
C LYS A 251 -6.13 -9.25 11.15
N MET A 252 -5.07 -8.48 10.99
CA MET A 252 -3.77 -8.78 11.60
C MET A 252 -3.26 -7.61 12.44
N LEU A 253 -2.33 -7.91 13.33
CA LEU A 253 -1.57 -6.94 14.08
C LEU A 253 -0.08 -7.24 13.97
N THR A 254 0.74 -6.21 14.05
CA THR A 254 2.19 -6.34 14.07
C THR A 254 2.75 -6.11 15.47
N ILE A 255 3.60 -7.04 15.90
CA ILE A 255 4.30 -6.97 17.17
C ILE A 255 5.78 -6.80 16.87
N LYS A 256 6.40 -5.74 17.40
CA LYS A 256 7.86 -5.64 17.39
C LYS A 256 8.37 -6.51 18.49
N HIS A 257 9.07 -7.60 18.19
CA HIS A 257 9.65 -8.56 19.15
C HIS A 257 10.97 -8.05 19.80
N PRO A 258 11.42 -8.61 20.94
CA PRO A 258 12.54 -8.07 21.71
C PRO A 258 13.85 -8.30 20.98
N THR A 259 14.82 -7.39 21.10
CA THR A 259 16.13 -7.52 20.47
C THR A 259 17.04 -8.54 21.17
N ARG A 260 16.85 -8.77 22.48
CA ARG A 260 17.60 -9.72 23.29
C ARG A 260 16.69 -10.47 24.26
N MET A 261 17.02 -11.73 24.52
CA MET A 261 16.40 -12.51 25.58
C MET A 261 16.97 -12.11 26.96
N LEU A 262 16.31 -12.51 28.05
CA LEU A 262 16.79 -12.27 29.42
C LEU A 262 18.18 -12.86 29.70
N ASP A 263 18.60 -13.87 28.93
CA ASP A 263 19.93 -14.48 29.00
C ASP A 263 21.02 -13.70 28.23
N GLY A 264 20.68 -12.54 27.66
CA GLY A 264 21.59 -11.67 26.92
C GLY A 264 21.87 -12.10 25.48
N LYS A 265 21.30 -13.23 25.01
CA LYS A 265 21.48 -13.67 23.62
C LYS A 265 20.60 -12.89 22.66
N SER A 266 21.03 -12.84 21.40
CA SER A 266 20.20 -12.33 20.30
C SER A 266 18.91 -13.10 20.24
N ASN A 267 17.79 -12.40 20.15
CA ASN A 267 16.52 -13.05 19.96
C ASN A 267 16.35 -13.38 18.47
N PRO A 268 16.19 -14.67 18.09
CA PRO A 268 15.92 -15.03 16.69
C PRO A 268 14.62 -14.41 16.18
N LEU A 269 13.71 -14.04 17.09
CA LEU A 269 12.48 -13.34 16.77
C LEU A 269 12.65 -11.82 16.71
N ASN A 270 13.84 -11.22 16.65
CA ASN A 270 13.93 -9.75 16.56
C ASN A 270 13.31 -9.23 15.23
N GLY A 271 12.42 -8.21 15.32
CA GLY A 271 11.74 -7.60 14.17
C GLY A 271 10.23 -7.44 14.32
N ASN A 272 9.55 -7.08 13.22
CA ASN A 272 8.10 -6.87 13.18
C ASN A 272 7.40 -8.11 12.64
N TYR A 273 6.62 -8.80 13.47
CA TYR A 273 5.97 -10.05 13.10
C TYR A 273 4.47 -9.88 12.94
N ILE A 274 3.90 -10.60 11.97
CA ILE A 274 2.46 -10.65 11.71
C ILE A 274 1.80 -11.56 12.74
N HIS A 275 0.66 -11.17 13.31
CA HIS A 275 -0.22 -12.02 14.11
C HIS A 275 -1.67 -11.81 13.67
N PHE A 276 -2.52 -12.84 13.74
CA PHE A 276 -3.94 -12.71 13.39
C PHE A 276 -4.75 -12.31 14.61
N LEU A 277 -5.76 -11.45 14.42
CA LEU A 277 -6.54 -10.90 15.52
C LEU A 277 -7.50 -11.89 16.16
N LYS A 278 -8.13 -12.81 15.42
CA LYS A 278 -9.13 -13.71 16.02
C LYS A 278 -9.13 -15.15 15.46
N PRO A 279 -8.97 -16.18 16.32
CA PRO A 279 -8.32 -16.07 17.64
C PRO A 279 -6.89 -15.55 17.47
N LEU A 280 -6.29 -14.99 18.52
CA LEU A 280 -4.89 -14.56 18.52
C LEU A 280 -3.99 -15.77 18.30
N LYS A 281 -3.64 -16.01 17.03
CA LYS A 281 -2.75 -17.10 16.65
C LYS A 281 -1.35 -16.57 16.47
N THR A 282 -0.40 -17.21 17.15
CA THR A 282 0.98 -17.22 16.66
C THR A 282 0.93 -17.77 15.24
N PRO A 283 1.51 -17.09 14.24
CA PRO A 283 1.59 -17.69 12.92
C PRO A 283 2.24 -19.06 13.04
N ILE A 284 1.69 -20.03 12.31
CA ILE A 284 2.23 -21.40 12.28
C ILE A 284 3.72 -21.38 11.93
N LEU A 285 4.14 -20.38 11.14
CA LEU A 285 5.52 -19.96 10.94
C LEU A 285 5.55 -18.42 11.00
N PRO A 286 6.16 -17.80 12.03
CA PRO A 286 6.25 -16.34 12.15
C PRO A 286 6.82 -15.74 10.86
N VAL A 287 6.13 -14.72 10.32
CA VAL A 287 6.59 -13.97 9.15
C VAL A 287 6.93 -12.56 9.60
N ARG A 288 8.18 -12.17 9.39
CA ARG A 288 8.67 -10.82 9.62
C ARG A 288 8.46 -9.99 8.35
N ILE A 289 7.94 -8.77 8.50
CA ILE A 289 7.75 -7.83 7.38
C ILE A 289 8.89 -6.81 7.38
N GLU A 290 9.52 -6.64 6.22
CA GLU A 290 10.48 -5.58 5.91
C GLU A 290 10.12 -4.96 4.55
N TYR A 291 9.31 -3.90 4.52
CA TYR A 291 8.85 -3.25 3.29
C TYR A 291 8.08 -4.20 2.32
N ASN A 292 8.72 -4.69 1.24
CA ASN A 292 8.21 -5.73 0.32
C ASN A 292 8.78 -7.12 0.57
N GLU A 293 9.52 -7.30 1.65
CA GLU A 293 10.20 -8.53 1.99
C GLU A 293 9.51 -9.22 3.16
N PHE A 294 9.26 -10.51 2.98
CA PHE A 294 8.61 -11.37 3.96
C PHE A 294 9.58 -12.47 4.36
N VAL A 295 10.07 -12.42 5.60
CA VAL A 295 11.05 -13.38 6.10
C VAL A 295 10.31 -14.39 6.96
N ASP A 296 10.35 -15.67 6.57
CA ASP A 296 9.72 -16.73 7.33
C ASP A 296 10.53 -17.12 8.59
N SER A 297 10.02 -18.08 9.35
CA SER A 297 10.60 -18.51 10.61
C SER A 297 11.93 -19.25 10.48
N VAL A 298 12.31 -19.70 9.28
CA VAL A 298 13.61 -20.34 9.01
C VAL A 298 14.60 -19.34 8.39
N GLY A 299 14.21 -18.08 8.26
CA GLY A 299 15.04 -17.01 7.69
C GLY A 299 14.99 -16.96 6.16
N LEU A 300 14.09 -17.72 5.51
CA LEU A 300 13.90 -17.59 4.07
C LEU A 300 13.13 -16.31 3.78
N SER A 301 13.76 -15.47 2.98
CA SER A 301 13.17 -14.22 2.50
C SER A 301 12.41 -14.43 1.19
N ILE A 302 11.20 -13.88 1.14
CA ILE A 302 10.38 -13.75 -0.04
C ILE A 302 10.15 -12.26 -0.28
N GLY A 303 10.96 -11.67 -1.15
CA GLY A 303 10.78 -10.31 -1.63
C GLY A 303 9.99 -10.28 -2.93
N TYR A 304 9.21 -9.24 -3.16
CA TYR A 304 8.64 -8.90 -4.46
C TYR A 304 9.20 -7.56 -4.93
N PRO A 305 10.36 -7.56 -5.60
CA PRO A 305 10.89 -6.35 -6.20
C PRO A 305 10.01 -5.91 -7.38
N SER A 306 10.12 -4.65 -7.77
CA SER A 306 9.22 -4.00 -8.74
C SER A 306 9.19 -4.72 -10.10
N GLU A 307 10.30 -5.33 -10.50
CA GLU A 307 10.43 -6.15 -11.71
C GLU A 307 9.60 -7.43 -11.68
N ASP A 308 9.33 -7.99 -10.50
CA ASP A 308 8.48 -9.18 -10.32
C ASP A 308 6.99 -8.79 -10.29
N LEU A 309 6.69 -7.51 -10.09
CA LEU A 309 5.35 -6.94 -10.08
C LEU A 309 4.98 -6.45 -11.49
N VAL A 310 5.04 -7.37 -12.44
CA VAL A 310 4.60 -7.14 -13.82
C VAL A 310 3.65 -8.26 -14.19
N VAL A 311 2.44 -7.90 -14.63
CA VAL A 311 1.54 -8.88 -15.22
C VAL A 311 1.83 -8.97 -16.71
N THR A 312 2.47 -10.06 -17.12
CA THR A 312 2.44 -10.49 -18.52
C THR A 312 1.00 -10.89 -18.85
N LYS A 313 0.28 -10.01 -19.55
CA LYS A 313 -0.99 -10.34 -20.18
C LYS A 313 -0.77 -11.26 -21.37
#